data_AF-A0A3L7BSJ1-F1
#
_entry.id   AF-A0A3L7BSJ1-F1
#
_cell.length_a   1.000
_cell.length_b   1.000
_cell.length_c   1.000
_cell.angle_alpha   90.00
_cell.angle_beta   90.00
_cell.angle_gamma   90.00
#
_symmetry.space_group_name_H-M   'P 1'
#
loop_
_entity.id
_entity.type
_entity.pdbx_description
1 polymer ?
#
loop_
_entity_poly.entity_id
_entity_poly.type
_entity_poly.pdbx_seq_one_letter_code
_entity_poly.pdbx_strand_id
1 'polypeptide(L)'
;MARYTKPELREQIKEEIKASDKGGRPGQWSARKSQLVTQEYKRRGGGFLGPKDERQKSLQRWGAEDWQTREGDTRARHGDTTSRYLPKKAWEELSEDEKRATDTKKRKASRTGKQFVANTRPASRARRDATTAGRMSEMSVAEAAKLVRGLDTRQLRSALRNERGGKARKTLIQRLEAELSRR
;
A
#
# COMPACT_ATOMS: atom_id res chain seq x y z
N MET A 1 7.75 -5.58 15.77
CA MET A 1 7.22 -4.43 16.55
C MET A 1 8.38 -3.51 16.89
N ALA A 2 8.31 -2.25 16.47
CA ALA A 2 9.32 -1.26 16.85
C ALA A 2 9.32 -1.06 18.38
N ARG A 3 10.50 -1.07 18.99
CA ARG A 3 10.68 -0.73 20.41
C ARG A 3 10.68 0.80 20.55
N TYR A 4 10.10 1.32 21.62
CA TYR A 4 10.04 2.76 21.88
C TYR A 4 11.30 3.19 22.64
N THR A 5 11.83 4.39 22.37
CA THR A 5 13.00 4.90 23.11
C THR A 5 12.65 5.28 24.55
N LYS A 6 11.38 5.67 24.77
CA LYS A 6 10.82 6.11 26.06
C LYS A 6 9.43 5.49 26.24
N PRO A 7 9.32 4.23 26.66
CA PRO A 7 8.02 3.54 26.75
C PRO A 7 7.07 4.18 27.79
N GLU A 8 7.59 4.67 28.91
CA GLU A 8 6.82 5.28 30.00
C GLU A 8 6.15 6.58 29.53
N LEU A 9 6.90 7.42 28.81
CA LEU A 9 6.37 8.65 28.18
C LEU A 9 5.20 8.33 27.23
N ARG A 10 5.30 7.24 26.48
CA ARG A 10 4.23 6.84 25.56
C ARG A 10 2.97 6.42 26.31
N GLU A 11 3.10 5.62 27.37
CA GLU A 11 1.94 5.19 28.16
C GLU A 11 1.29 6.37 28.88
N GLN A 12 2.07 7.32 29.41
CA GLN A 12 1.53 8.56 29.97
C GLN A 12 0.69 9.33 28.94
N ILE A 13 1.26 9.60 27.76
CA ILE A 13 0.58 10.30 26.66
C ILE A 13 -0.69 9.55 26.24
N LYS A 14 -0.64 8.22 26.21
CA LYS A 14 -1.77 7.37 25.85
C LYS A 14 -2.92 7.52 26.83
N GLU A 15 -2.66 7.50 28.14
CA GLU A 15 -3.71 7.70 29.15
C GLU A 15 -4.25 9.13 29.14
N GLU A 16 -3.40 10.15 28.98
CA GLU A 16 -3.81 11.55 28.80
C GLU A 16 -4.78 11.71 27.61
N ILE A 17 -4.43 11.16 26.45
CA ILE A 17 -5.25 11.25 25.23
C ILE A 17 -6.50 10.38 25.33
N LYS A 18 -6.43 9.23 25.99
CA LYS A 18 -7.59 8.37 26.22
C LYS A 18 -8.62 9.07 27.11
N ALA A 19 -8.19 9.72 28.19
CA ALA A 19 -9.07 10.48 29.08
C ALA A 19 -9.65 11.74 28.42
N SER A 20 -8.90 12.36 27.48
CA SER A 20 -9.35 13.53 26.74
C SER A 20 -10.51 13.23 25.76
N ASP A 21 -11.25 14.28 25.43
CA ASP A 21 -12.22 14.39 24.33
C ASP A 21 -11.56 14.54 22.93
N LYS A 22 -10.23 14.65 22.86
CA LYS A 22 -9.48 14.78 21.60
C LYS A 22 -9.50 13.45 20.84
N GLY A 23 -9.99 13.50 19.60
CA GLY A 23 -10.00 12.33 18.71
C GLY A 23 -11.07 11.29 19.05
N GLY A 24 -12.10 11.66 19.81
CA GLY A 24 -13.25 10.81 20.12
C GLY A 24 -13.70 10.99 21.56
N ARG A 25 -14.69 10.21 21.99
CA ARG A 25 -15.25 10.32 23.35
C ARG A 25 -14.17 10.06 24.42
N PRO A 26 -14.21 10.78 25.56
CA PRO A 26 -13.41 10.47 26.75
C PRO A 26 -13.49 9.01 27.17
N GLY A 27 -12.37 8.45 27.64
CA GLY A 27 -12.23 7.05 28.06
C GLY A 27 -12.13 6.01 26.94
N GLN A 28 -12.53 6.37 25.72
CA GLN A 28 -12.53 5.46 24.57
C GLN A 28 -11.24 5.51 23.76
N TRP A 29 -10.88 4.38 23.15
CA TRP A 29 -9.76 4.29 22.23
C TRP A 29 -10.22 4.32 20.78
N SER A 30 -9.60 5.19 19.97
CA SER A 30 -9.95 5.37 18.55
C SER A 30 -8.69 5.43 17.68
N ALA A 31 -8.87 5.22 16.37
CA ALA A 31 -7.79 5.41 15.40
C ALA A 31 -7.25 6.85 15.38
N ARG A 32 -8.10 7.85 15.66
CA ARG A 32 -7.66 9.25 15.73
C ARG A 32 -6.80 9.50 16.97
N LYS A 33 -7.17 8.91 18.11
CA LYS A 33 -6.38 8.98 19.35
C LYS A 33 -5.01 8.33 19.20
N SER A 34 -4.92 7.18 18.53
CA SER A 34 -3.62 6.53 18.29
C SER A 34 -2.68 7.38 17.40
N GLN A 35 -3.24 8.11 16.42
CA GLN A 35 -2.48 9.09 15.64
C GLN A 35 -1.98 10.24 16.52
N LEU A 36 -2.83 10.79 17.39
CA LEU A 36 -2.46 11.86 18.31
C LEU A 36 -1.36 11.43 19.27
N VAL A 37 -1.44 10.23 19.86
CA VAL A 37 -0.39 9.67 20.71
C VAL A 37 0.94 9.61 19.97
N THR A 38 0.92 9.17 18.71
CA THR A 38 2.14 9.10 17.89
C THR A 38 2.75 10.48 17.64
N GLN A 39 1.92 11.48 17.35
CA GLN A 39 2.37 12.87 17.13
C GLN A 39 2.92 13.49 18.42
N GLU A 40 2.19 13.36 19.52
CA GLU A 40 2.57 13.85 20.84
C GLU A 40 3.86 13.20 21.33
N TYR A 41 3.98 11.89 21.15
CA TYR A 41 5.15 11.13 21.55
C TYR A 41 6.41 11.65 20.85
N LYS A 42 6.35 11.87 19.53
CA LYS A 42 7.44 12.49 18.78
C LYS A 42 7.72 13.92 19.25
N ARG A 43 6.67 14.71 19.51
CA ARG A 43 6.82 16.10 19.98
C ARG A 43 7.51 16.18 21.34
N ARG A 44 7.22 15.26 22.27
CA ARG A 44 7.86 15.17 23.59
C ARG A 44 9.22 14.44 23.55
N GLY A 45 9.84 14.31 22.38
CA GLY A 45 11.17 13.72 22.20
C GLY A 45 11.20 12.20 22.37
N GLY A 46 10.07 11.54 22.13
CA GLY A 46 9.95 10.09 21.98
C GLY A 46 10.33 9.63 20.57
N GLY A 47 10.95 8.46 20.48
CA GLY A 47 11.48 7.90 19.24
C GLY A 47 11.25 6.40 19.13
N PHE A 48 11.68 5.84 18.00
CA PHE A 48 11.52 4.42 17.69
C PHE A 48 12.90 3.80 17.49
N LEU A 49 13.13 2.64 18.09
CA LEU A 49 14.36 1.87 18.00
C LEU A 49 14.29 0.81 16.91
N GLY A 50 15.41 0.65 16.21
CA GLY A 50 15.60 -0.38 15.19
C GLY A 50 14.98 -0.03 13.83
N PRO A 51 15.30 -0.81 12.79
CA PRO A 51 14.68 -0.67 11.49
C PRO A 51 13.20 -1.05 11.56
N LYS A 52 12.40 -0.51 10.62
CA LYS A 52 11.01 -0.94 10.44
C LYS A 52 10.96 -2.42 10.07
N ASP A 53 10.06 -3.16 10.69
CA ASP A 53 9.79 -4.54 10.31
C ASP A 53 9.01 -4.62 8.97
N GLU A 54 8.92 -5.81 8.39
CA GLU A 54 8.26 -5.99 7.08
C GLU A 54 6.77 -5.61 7.09
N ARG A 55 6.08 -5.74 8.24
CA ARG A 55 4.68 -5.31 8.37
C ARG A 55 4.58 -3.79 8.31
N GLN A 56 5.46 -3.09 9.02
CA GLN A 56 5.55 -1.63 9.00
C GLN A 56 5.91 -1.09 7.62
N LYS A 57 6.89 -1.72 6.94
CA LYS A 57 7.23 -1.37 5.55
C LYS A 57 6.05 -1.62 4.61
N SER A 58 5.35 -2.74 4.78
CA SER A 58 4.16 -3.04 3.96
C SER A 58 3.03 -2.01 4.16
N LEU A 59 2.81 -1.53 5.39
CA LEU A 59 1.84 -0.46 5.66
C LEU A 59 2.27 0.88 5.07
N GLN A 60 3.57 1.20 5.15
CA GLN A 60 4.12 2.39 4.53
C GLN A 60 3.92 2.36 3.01
N ARG A 61 4.22 1.23 2.36
CA ARG A 61 3.96 1.02 0.93
C ARG A 61 2.47 1.19 0.62
N TRP A 62 1.62 0.48 1.34
CA TRP A 62 0.17 0.54 1.15
C TRP A 62 -0.36 1.98 1.27
N GLY A 63 0.13 2.76 2.23
CA GLY A 63 -0.28 4.16 2.42
C GLY A 63 0.31 5.16 1.42
N ALA A 64 1.41 4.80 0.76
CA ALA A 64 2.06 5.63 -0.27
C ALA A 64 1.59 5.29 -1.70
N GLU A 65 0.72 4.30 -1.86
CA GLU A 65 0.13 3.97 -3.16
C GLU A 65 -0.88 5.05 -3.58
N ASP A 66 -0.87 5.40 -4.86
CA ASP A 66 -1.90 6.27 -5.46
C ASP A 66 -3.19 5.48 -5.67
N TRP A 67 -4.01 5.42 -4.63
CA TRP A 67 -5.30 4.74 -4.71
C TRP A 67 -6.33 5.58 -5.46
N GLN A 68 -7.01 4.96 -6.42
CA GLN A 68 -7.99 5.65 -7.26
C GLN A 68 -9.06 4.69 -7.82
N THR A 69 -10.17 5.26 -8.30
CA THR A 69 -11.14 4.56 -9.13
C THR A 69 -10.57 4.30 -10.53
N ARG A 70 -11.34 3.60 -11.37
CA ARG A 70 -10.98 3.37 -12.77
C ARG A 70 -10.81 4.69 -13.52
N GLU A 71 -11.61 5.70 -13.18
CA GLU A 71 -11.64 7.02 -13.78
C GLU A 71 -10.54 7.97 -13.24
N GLY A 72 -9.80 7.54 -12.20
CA GLY A 72 -8.76 8.36 -11.56
C GLY A 72 -9.24 9.15 -10.35
N ASP A 73 -10.50 8.97 -9.92
CA ASP A 73 -11.05 9.68 -8.77
C ASP A 73 -10.58 9.09 -7.44
N THR A 74 -10.40 9.95 -6.44
CA THR A 74 -10.12 9.53 -5.05
C THR A 74 -11.39 9.17 -4.28
N ARG A 75 -12.57 9.58 -4.77
CA ARG A 75 -13.86 9.25 -4.18
C ARG A 75 -14.45 8.03 -4.85
N ALA A 76 -14.46 6.89 -4.16
CA ALA A 76 -15.01 5.65 -4.72
C ALA A 76 -16.52 5.47 -4.50
N ARG A 77 -17.14 6.14 -3.51
CA ARG A 77 -18.55 5.93 -3.17
C ARG A 77 -19.44 7.03 -3.76
N HIS A 78 -20.50 6.62 -4.45
CA HIS A 78 -21.50 7.48 -5.07
C HIS A 78 -22.89 6.88 -4.81
N GLY A 79 -23.62 7.52 -3.89
CA GLY A 79 -24.93 7.04 -3.44
C GLY A 79 -24.87 5.64 -2.84
N ASP A 80 -25.69 4.73 -3.37
CA ASP A 80 -25.74 3.32 -3.01
C ASP A 80 -24.53 2.53 -3.55
N THR A 81 -23.89 3.00 -4.61
CA THR A 81 -22.81 2.28 -5.29
C THR A 81 -21.41 2.69 -4.82
N THR A 82 -20.49 1.75 -4.96
CA THR A 82 -19.06 1.97 -4.76
C THR A 82 -18.33 1.47 -5.99
N SER A 83 -17.51 2.32 -6.60
CA SER A 83 -16.54 1.99 -7.63
C SER A 83 -15.43 1.11 -7.06
N ARG A 84 -14.76 0.34 -7.90
CA ARG A 84 -13.55 -0.39 -7.50
C ARG A 84 -12.45 0.61 -7.19
N TYR A 85 -11.78 0.39 -6.06
CA TYR A 85 -10.64 1.21 -5.62
C TYR A 85 -9.39 0.35 -5.63
N LEU A 86 -8.41 0.71 -6.45
CA LEU A 86 -7.15 0.00 -6.63
C LEU A 86 -6.00 1.01 -6.77
N PRO A 87 -4.75 0.57 -6.53
CA PRO A 87 -3.59 1.39 -6.82
C PRO A 87 -3.51 1.71 -8.32
N LYS A 88 -3.12 2.93 -8.68
CA LYS A 88 -2.93 3.37 -10.07
C LYS A 88 -2.07 2.40 -10.88
N LYS A 89 -0.94 1.97 -10.33
CA LYS A 89 -0.06 0.97 -10.96
C LYS A 89 -0.77 -0.35 -11.26
N ALA A 90 -1.72 -0.78 -10.43
CA ALA A 90 -2.49 -1.99 -10.70
C ALA A 90 -3.52 -1.76 -11.81
N TRP A 91 -4.07 -0.55 -11.96
CA TRP A 91 -4.93 -0.23 -13.10
C TRP A 91 -4.15 -0.25 -14.42
N GLU A 92 -2.93 0.26 -14.45
CA GLU A 92 -2.06 0.28 -15.64
C GLU A 92 -1.69 -1.11 -16.17
N GLU A 93 -1.78 -2.15 -15.34
CA GLU A 93 -1.55 -3.56 -15.72
C GLU A 93 -2.78 -4.23 -16.35
N LEU A 94 -3.96 -3.61 -16.27
CA LEU A 94 -5.21 -4.21 -16.72
C LEU A 94 -5.61 -3.68 -18.10
N SER A 95 -6.17 -4.56 -18.93
CA SER A 95 -6.84 -4.12 -20.15
C SER A 95 -8.13 -3.36 -19.81
N GLU A 96 -8.63 -2.54 -20.74
CA GLU A 96 -9.87 -1.78 -20.51
C GLU A 96 -11.07 -2.68 -20.18
N ASP A 97 -11.14 -3.88 -20.76
CA ASP A 97 -12.16 -4.88 -20.42
C ASP A 97 -12.01 -5.41 -19.00
N GLU A 98 -10.79 -5.74 -18.59
CA GLU A 98 -10.52 -6.20 -17.22
C GLU A 98 -10.81 -5.10 -16.20
N LYS A 99 -10.51 -3.84 -16.55
CA LYS A 99 -10.82 -2.68 -15.72
C LYS A 99 -12.32 -2.53 -15.51
N ARG A 100 -13.09 -2.53 -16.61
CA ARG A 100 -14.56 -2.47 -16.59
C ARG A 100 -15.17 -3.64 -15.83
N ALA A 101 -14.65 -4.86 -16.02
CA ALA A 101 -15.18 -6.06 -15.38
C ALA A 101 -15.03 -6.02 -13.85
N THR A 102 -13.85 -5.62 -13.34
CA THR A 102 -13.63 -5.56 -11.88
C THR A 102 -14.39 -4.43 -11.20
N ASP A 103 -14.57 -3.31 -11.90
CA ASP A 103 -15.37 -2.16 -11.45
C ASP A 103 -16.86 -2.48 -11.43
N THR A 104 -17.38 -3.01 -12.54
CA THR A 104 -18.79 -3.44 -12.66
C THR A 104 -19.14 -4.46 -11.58
N LYS A 105 -18.25 -5.44 -11.32
CA LYS A 105 -18.43 -6.42 -10.24
C LYS A 105 -18.56 -5.73 -8.88
N LYS A 106 -17.77 -4.69 -8.60
CA LYS A 106 -17.83 -3.95 -7.33
C LYS A 106 -19.12 -3.16 -7.22
N ARG A 107 -19.48 -2.39 -8.26
CA ARG A 107 -20.68 -1.54 -8.28
C ARG A 107 -21.95 -2.36 -8.11
N LYS A 108 -22.12 -3.44 -8.89
CA LYS A 108 -23.29 -4.34 -8.80
C LYS A 108 -23.49 -4.91 -7.40
N ALA A 109 -22.43 -5.42 -6.78
CA ALA A 109 -22.52 -5.99 -5.44
C ALA A 109 -22.70 -4.92 -4.34
N SER A 110 -22.09 -3.74 -4.49
CA SER A 110 -22.29 -2.65 -3.52
C SER A 110 -23.74 -2.14 -3.50
N ARG A 111 -24.42 -2.13 -4.65
CA ARG A 111 -25.84 -1.78 -4.77
C ARG A 111 -26.73 -2.73 -3.96
N THR A 112 -26.35 -3.99 -3.82
CA THR A 112 -27.08 -4.97 -2.98
C THR A 112 -26.62 -4.95 -1.52
N GLY A 113 -25.98 -3.87 -1.05
CA GLY A 113 -25.46 -3.73 0.32
C GLY A 113 -24.18 -4.53 0.62
N LYS A 114 -23.61 -5.26 -0.34
CA LYS A 114 -22.37 -6.03 -0.09
C LYS A 114 -21.15 -5.11 -0.07
N GLN A 115 -20.70 -4.76 1.13
CA GLN A 115 -19.54 -3.91 1.34
C GLN A 115 -18.23 -4.57 0.85
N PHE A 116 -18.05 -5.87 1.06
CA PHE A 116 -16.84 -6.59 0.68
C PHE A 116 -17.04 -7.43 -0.58
N VAL A 117 -16.26 -7.13 -1.62
CA VAL A 117 -16.36 -7.80 -2.93
C VAL A 117 -14.96 -8.09 -3.41
N ALA A 118 -14.61 -9.36 -3.55
CA ALA A 118 -13.31 -9.76 -4.05
C ALA A 118 -13.02 -9.16 -5.44
N ASN A 119 -11.75 -8.80 -5.66
CA ASN A 119 -11.25 -8.42 -6.98
C ASN A 119 -11.48 -9.55 -7.99
N THR A 120 -11.58 -9.22 -9.28
CA THR A 120 -11.46 -10.25 -10.33
C THR A 120 -10.06 -10.87 -10.31
N ARG A 121 -9.89 -12.04 -10.91
CA ARG A 121 -8.57 -12.71 -10.97
C ARG A 121 -7.50 -11.81 -11.59
N PRO A 122 -7.74 -11.11 -12.72
CA PRO A 122 -6.78 -10.14 -13.26
C PRO A 122 -6.46 -9.01 -12.29
N ALA A 123 -7.47 -8.35 -11.71
CA ALA A 123 -7.24 -7.24 -10.77
C ALA A 123 -6.50 -7.67 -9.49
N SER A 124 -6.74 -8.89 -9.01
CA SER A 124 -5.99 -9.48 -7.89
C SER A 124 -4.53 -9.73 -8.26
N ARG A 125 -4.27 -10.23 -9.47
CA ARG A 125 -2.92 -10.42 -10.00
C ARG A 125 -2.19 -9.09 -10.20
N ALA A 126 -2.78 -8.14 -10.91
CA ALA A 126 -2.23 -6.81 -11.13
C ALA A 126 -1.83 -6.12 -9.81
N ARG A 127 -2.66 -6.24 -8.77
CA ARG A 127 -2.32 -5.71 -7.44
C ARG A 127 -1.07 -6.39 -6.85
N ARG A 128 -0.96 -7.72 -6.94
CA ARG A 128 0.23 -8.44 -6.46
C ARG A 128 1.48 -8.05 -7.23
N ASP A 129 1.38 -7.87 -8.53
CA ASP A 129 2.49 -7.46 -9.39
C ASP A 129 2.97 -6.05 -9.01
N ALA A 130 2.04 -5.11 -8.85
CA ALA A 130 2.33 -3.75 -8.39
C ALA A 130 3.01 -3.72 -7.00
N THR A 131 2.51 -4.52 -6.05
CA THR A 131 3.13 -4.65 -4.72
C THR A 131 4.55 -5.25 -4.81
N THR A 132 4.75 -6.25 -5.69
CA THR A 132 6.07 -6.87 -5.90
C THR A 132 7.06 -5.86 -6.47
N ALA A 133 6.66 -5.12 -7.51
CA ALA A 133 7.44 -4.04 -8.09
C ALA A 133 7.77 -2.94 -7.06
N GLY A 134 6.80 -2.56 -6.22
CA GLY A 134 7.00 -1.62 -5.12
C GLY A 134 8.05 -2.09 -4.11
N ARG A 135 7.98 -3.37 -3.70
CA ARG A 135 8.98 -3.97 -2.81
C ARG A 135 10.39 -3.92 -3.40
N MET A 136 10.54 -4.24 -4.68
CA MET A 136 11.86 -4.21 -5.35
C MET A 136 12.44 -2.80 -5.47
N SER A 137 11.59 -1.78 -5.61
CA SER A 137 12.04 -0.38 -5.66
C SER A 137 12.72 0.06 -4.36
N GLU A 138 12.30 -0.48 -3.21
CA GLU A 138 12.87 -0.15 -1.90
C GLU A 138 14.18 -0.87 -1.59
N MET A 139 14.40 -2.05 -2.18
CA MET A 139 15.59 -2.87 -1.96
C MET A 139 16.82 -2.26 -2.63
N SER A 140 18.02 -2.63 -2.19
CA SER A 140 19.25 -2.33 -2.94
C SER A 140 19.25 -3.03 -4.30
N VAL A 141 20.09 -2.56 -5.25
CA VAL A 141 20.25 -3.22 -6.55
C VAL A 141 20.67 -4.68 -6.38
N ALA A 142 21.57 -4.96 -5.44
CA ALA A 142 22.07 -6.30 -5.15
C ALA A 142 20.94 -7.23 -4.66
N GLU A 143 20.11 -6.76 -3.73
CA GLU A 143 18.98 -7.54 -3.20
C GLU A 143 17.86 -7.72 -4.23
N ALA A 144 17.48 -6.65 -4.93
CA ALA A 144 16.45 -6.71 -5.98
C ALA A 144 16.85 -7.69 -7.08
N ALA A 145 18.12 -7.70 -7.48
CA ALA A 145 18.63 -8.60 -8.50
C ALA A 145 18.56 -10.09 -8.12
N LYS A 146 18.66 -10.43 -6.83
CA LYS A 146 18.48 -11.82 -6.36
C LYS A 146 17.07 -12.33 -6.63
N LEU A 147 16.08 -11.44 -6.66
CA LEU A 147 14.67 -11.79 -6.88
C LEU A 147 14.32 -11.93 -8.36
N VAL A 148 15.05 -11.28 -9.26
CA VAL A 148 14.72 -11.17 -10.70
C VAL A 148 14.42 -12.54 -11.34
N ARG A 149 15.26 -13.55 -11.08
CA ARG A 149 15.09 -14.90 -11.66
C ARG A 149 13.81 -15.62 -11.20
N GLY A 150 13.29 -15.28 -10.02
CA GLY A 150 12.08 -15.89 -9.45
C GLY A 150 10.78 -15.21 -9.86
N LEU A 151 10.83 -14.09 -10.57
CA LEU A 151 9.64 -13.36 -10.99
C LEU A 151 9.03 -14.00 -12.24
N ASP A 152 7.71 -13.94 -12.41
CA ASP A 152 7.07 -14.28 -13.68
C ASP A 152 7.21 -13.15 -14.72
N THR A 153 6.88 -13.41 -15.99
CA THR A 153 7.01 -12.43 -17.08
C THR A 153 6.21 -11.14 -16.83
N ARG A 154 5.06 -11.21 -16.17
CA ARG A 154 4.25 -10.02 -15.86
C ARG A 154 4.88 -9.23 -14.71
N GLN A 155 5.34 -9.93 -13.68
CA GLN A 155 6.07 -9.32 -12.56
C GLN A 155 7.36 -8.63 -13.03
N LEU A 156 8.10 -9.24 -13.96
CA LEU A 156 9.27 -8.64 -14.59
C LEU A 156 8.93 -7.36 -15.35
N ARG A 157 7.88 -7.38 -16.19
CA ARG A 157 7.40 -6.19 -16.91
C ARG A 157 6.93 -5.09 -15.95
N SER A 158 6.21 -5.45 -14.90
CA SER A 158 5.73 -4.51 -13.88
C SER A 158 6.89 -3.88 -13.10
N ALA A 159 7.87 -4.70 -12.69
CA ALA A 159 9.09 -4.23 -12.04
C ALA A 159 9.90 -3.30 -12.96
N LEU A 160 10.05 -3.65 -14.24
CA LEU A 160 10.77 -2.84 -15.22
C LEU A 160 10.10 -1.48 -15.43
N ARG A 161 8.77 -1.44 -15.60
CA ARG A 161 8.01 -0.18 -15.69
C ARG A 161 8.18 0.69 -14.45
N ASN A 162 8.05 0.09 -13.27
CA ASN A 162 8.20 0.80 -12.00
C ASN A 162 9.63 1.35 -11.83
N GLU A 163 10.64 0.57 -12.20
CA GLU A 163 12.03 1.00 -12.10
C GLU A 163 12.34 2.16 -13.06
N ARG A 164 11.87 2.06 -14.32
CA ARG A 164 12.03 3.13 -15.32
C ARG A 164 11.29 4.41 -14.96
N GLY A 165 10.08 4.30 -14.39
CA GLY A 165 9.28 5.43 -13.93
C GLY A 165 9.64 5.94 -12.52
N GLY A 166 10.70 5.40 -11.90
CA GLY A 166 11.10 5.68 -10.53
C GLY A 166 12.59 5.98 -10.41
N LYS A 167 13.32 5.11 -9.71
CA LYS A 167 14.75 5.30 -9.39
C LYS A 167 15.69 5.14 -10.60
N ALA A 168 15.21 4.56 -11.70
CA ALA A 168 15.94 4.38 -12.95
C ALA A 168 17.33 3.72 -12.79
N ARG A 169 17.45 2.71 -11.91
CA ARG A 169 18.74 2.06 -11.63
C ARG A 169 19.17 1.18 -12.80
N LYS A 170 20.12 1.69 -13.60
CA LYS A 170 20.61 1.07 -14.86
C LYS A 170 20.89 -0.44 -14.74
N THR A 171 21.64 -0.86 -13.73
CA THR A 171 21.98 -2.29 -13.53
C THR A 171 20.75 -3.16 -13.28
N LEU A 172 19.76 -2.66 -12.54
CA LEU A 172 18.54 -3.42 -12.28
C LEU A 172 17.66 -3.49 -13.54
N ILE A 173 17.56 -2.39 -14.29
CA ILE A 173 16.87 -2.33 -15.59
C ILE A 173 17.47 -3.37 -16.55
N GLN A 174 18.79 -3.35 -16.74
CA GLN A 174 19.49 -4.31 -17.61
C GLN A 174 19.26 -5.76 -17.18
N ARG A 175 19.25 -6.04 -15.88
CA ARG A 175 18.97 -7.40 -15.37
C ARG A 175 17.53 -7.83 -15.62
N LEU A 176 16.56 -6.92 -15.45
CA LEU A 176 15.15 -7.20 -15.73
C LEU A 176 14.92 -7.43 -17.23
N GLU A 177 15.54 -6.63 -18.10
CA GLU A 177 15.49 -6.78 -19.55
C GLU A 177 16.13 -8.09 -20.01
N ALA A 178 17.32 -8.41 -19.51
CA ALA A 178 18.02 -9.66 -19.84
C ALA A 178 17.25 -10.90 -19.38
N GLU A 179 16.56 -10.84 -18.24
CA GLU A 179 15.70 -11.94 -17.79
C GLU A 179 14.42 -12.04 -18.65
N LEU A 180 13.85 -10.90 -19.08
CA LEU A 180 12.72 -10.89 -20.01
C LEU A 180 13.08 -11.46 -21.38
N SER A 181 14.27 -11.18 -21.90
CA SER A 181 14.71 -11.70 -23.21
C SER A 181 15.02 -13.19 -23.21
N ARG A 182 15.17 -13.81 -22.03
CA ARG A 182 15.42 -15.25 -21.88
C ARG A 182 14.14 -16.10 -21.88
N ARG A 183 12.97 -15.47 -21.81
CA ARG A 183 11.66 -16.12 -21.65
C ARG A 183 10.80 -15.90 -22.87
#